data_AF-A0A529LGI5-F1
#
_entry.id   AF-A0A529LGI5-F1
#
_cell.length_a   1.000
_cell.length_b   1.000
_cell.length_c   1.000
_cell.angle_alpha   90.00
_cell.angle_beta   90.00
_cell.angle_gamma   90.00
#
_symmetry.space_group_name_H-M   'P 1'
#
loop_
_entity.id
_entity.type
_entity.pdbx_description
1 polymer ?
#
loop_
_entity_poly.entity_id
_entity_poly.type
_entity_poly.pdbx_seq_one_letter_code
_entity_poly.pdbx_strand_id
1 'polypeptide(L)'
;RAYFRENAPKFEVLDPLVNLDERQLTYEKLLDLMQREPELVGFYMAGGGIEGAISALREEGSGQDLVAIVSEMTPQSRGALADDILTMAVGTPMRRLCQELIMAMERAIKAGVAESPGQTF
;
A
#
# COMPACT_ATOMS: atom_id res chain seq x y z
N ARG A 1 13.53 4.37 -1.02
CA ARG A 1 14.94 4.28 -0.55
C ARG A 1 15.83 5.40 -1.10
N ALA A 2 16.00 5.54 -2.42
CA ALA A 2 16.84 6.61 -3.01
C ALA A 2 16.44 8.01 -2.49
N TYR A 3 15.14 8.32 -2.49
CA TYR A 3 14.60 9.56 -1.94
C TYR A 3 15.05 9.86 -0.50
N PHE A 4 14.95 8.89 0.42
CA PHE A 4 15.35 9.07 1.82
C PHE A 4 16.86 9.28 1.97
N ARG A 5 17.68 8.58 1.19
CA ARG A 5 19.13 8.79 1.20
C ARG A 5 19.52 10.23 0.86
N GLU A 6 18.76 10.89 -0.01
CA GLU A 6 19.01 12.26 -0.45
C GLU A 6 18.35 13.31 0.47
N ASN A 7 17.11 13.07 0.88
CA ASN A 7 16.26 14.10 1.50
C ASN A 7 16.04 13.90 3.01
N ALA A 8 16.30 12.71 3.53
CA ALA A 8 16.15 12.37 4.95
C ALA A 8 17.16 11.28 5.36
N PRO A 9 18.48 11.56 5.27
CA PRO A 9 19.52 10.53 5.43
C PRO A 9 19.59 9.90 6.83
N LYS A 10 18.94 10.51 7.82
CA LYS A 10 18.80 9.98 9.19
C LYS A 10 17.58 9.07 9.36
N PHE A 11 16.69 9.01 8.36
CA PHE A 11 15.53 8.13 8.40
C PHE A 11 15.95 6.74 7.94
N GLU A 12 15.89 5.77 8.84
CA GLU A 12 16.22 4.39 8.54
C GLU A 12 15.09 3.73 7.76
N VAL A 13 15.44 3.11 6.63
CA VAL A 13 14.49 2.32 5.83
C VAL A 13 14.88 0.87 5.93
N LEU A 14 14.11 0.10 6.71
CA LEU A 14 14.28 -1.34 6.87
C LEU A 14 14.03 -2.11 5.56
N ASP A 15 14.52 -3.34 5.51
CA ASP A 15 14.35 -4.24 4.36
C ASP A 15 12.89 -4.60 4.11
N PRO A 16 12.47 -4.67 2.82
CA PRO A 16 11.08 -4.98 2.51
C PRO A 16 10.74 -6.40 2.98
N LEU A 17 9.63 -6.52 3.69
CA LEU A 17 9.10 -7.80 4.12
C LEU A 17 8.12 -8.33 3.09
N VAL A 18 8.42 -9.51 2.54
CA VAL A 18 7.52 -10.19 1.59
C VAL A 18 6.38 -10.86 2.35
N ASN A 19 5.13 -10.47 2.10
CA ASN A 19 3.94 -11.02 2.76
C ASN A 19 3.07 -11.90 1.84
N LEU A 20 3.46 -12.07 0.57
CA LEU A 20 2.77 -12.90 -0.44
C LEU A 20 1.28 -12.57 -0.63
N ASP A 21 0.87 -11.35 -0.28
CA ASP A 21 -0.53 -10.93 -0.23
C ASP A 21 -1.43 -11.82 0.67
N GLU A 22 -0.81 -12.62 1.55
CA GLU A 22 -1.51 -13.54 2.43
C GLU A 22 -1.82 -12.89 3.77
N ARG A 23 -3.09 -12.97 4.18
CA ARG A 23 -3.58 -12.40 5.44
C ARG A 23 -2.76 -12.87 6.65
N GLN A 24 -2.61 -14.18 6.83
CA GLN A 24 -1.96 -14.75 8.01
C GLN A 24 -0.48 -14.38 8.05
N LEU A 25 0.22 -14.51 6.92
CA LEU A 25 1.63 -14.16 6.82
C LEU A 25 1.86 -12.66 7.08
N THR A 26 0.96 -11.80 6.60
CA THR A 26 1.03 -10.35 6.85
C THR A 26 0.90 -10.03 8.32
N TYR A 27 -0.07 -10.65 9.00
CA TYR A 27 -0.29 -10.50 10.43
C TYR A 27 0.95 -10.89 11.23
N GLU A 28 1.47 -12.10 11.00
CA GLU A 28 2.64 -12.62 11.71
C GLU A 28 3.89 -11.77 11.50
N LYS A 29 4.13 -11.33 10.25
CA LYS A 29 5.28 -10.49 9.93
C LYS A 29 5.20 -9.10 10.53
N LEU A 30 4.02 -8.49 10.57
CA LEU A 30 3.87 -7.17 11.16
C LEU A 30 4.04 -7.24 12.68
N LEU A 31 3.51 -8.28 13.33
CA LEU A 31 3.75 -8.50 14.76
C LEU A 31 5.24 -8.71 15.07
N ASP A 32 5.92 -9.59 14.33
CA ASP A 32 7.37 -9.81 14.51
C ASP A 32 8.14 -8.49 14.33
N LEU A 33 7.78 -7.69 13.33
CA LEU A 33 8.41 -6.39 13.08
C LEU A 33 8.19 -5.41 14.24
N MET A 34 6.95 -5.24 14.71
CA MET A 34 6.65 -4.32 15.82
C MET A 34 7.32 -4.76 17.14
N GLN A 35 7.54 -6.05 17.34
CA GLN A 35 8.24 -6.57 18.52
C GLN A 35 9.76 -6.39 18.40
N ARG A 36 10.33 -6.60 17.22
CA ARG A 36 11.78 -6.49 16.98
C ARG A 36 12.26 -5.04 16.88
N GLU A 37 11.41 -4.16 16.39
CA GLU A 37 11.73 -2.76 16.12
C GLU A 37 10.85 -1.82 16.97
N PRO A 38 11.14 -1.65 18.27
CA PRO A 38 10.31 -0.83 19.17
C PRO A 38 10.32 0.68 18.82
N GLU A 39 11.28 1.13 18.02
CA GLU A 39 11.37 2.49 17.49
C GLU A 39 10.70 2.63 16.11
N LEU A 40 9.98 1.60 15.64
CA LEU A 40 9.28 1.65 14.36
C LEU A 40 8.25 2.78 14.37
N VAL A 41 8.39 3.71 13.42
CA VAL A 41 7.49 4.87 13.27
C VAL A 41 6.41 4.66 12.22
N GLY A 42 6.50 3.60 11.41
CA GLY A 42 5.47 3.29 10.42
C GLY A 42 5.91 2.32 9.33
N PHE A 43 4.97 1.99 8.45
CA PHE A 43 5.20 1.13 7.30
C PHE A 43 4.35 1.53 6.08
N TYR A 44 4.80 1.09 4.91
CA TYR A 44 4.06 1.18 3.66
C TYR A 44 3.78 -0.21 3.11
N MET A 45 2.50 -0.55 2.94
CA MET A 45 2.06 -1.80 2.35
C MET A 45 1.84 -1.63 0.85
N ALA A 46 2.75 -2.19 0.07
CA ALA A 46 2.79 -2.11 -1.39
C ALA A 46 1.88 -3.14 -2.11
N GLY A 47 1.13 -3.96 -1.37
CA GLY A 47 0.38 -5.09 -1.91
C GLY A 47 -0.86 -5.45 -1.08
N GLY A 48 -1.32 -6.69 -1.25
CA GLY A 48 -2.45 -7.27 -0.53
C GLY A 48 -2.11 -7.74 0.89
N GLY A 49 -3.01 -8.49 1.51
CA GLY A 49 -2.86 -8.97 2.89
C GLY A 49 -3.21 -7.94 3.97
N ILE A 50 -3.82 -6.82 3.58
CA ILE A 50 -4.15 -5.70 4.47
C ILE A 50 -5.01 -6.10 5.68
N GLU A 51 -5.87 -7.11 5.54
CA GLU A 51 -6.66 -7.64 6.65
C GLU A 51 -5.78 -8.13 7.79
N GLY A 52 -4.62 -8.72 7.47
CA GLY A 52 -3.64 -9.17 8.45
C GLY A 52 -2.99 -8.00 9.17
N ALA A 53 -2.63 -6.95 8.43
CA ALA A 53 -2.07 -5.74 9.02
C ALA A 53 -3.07 -5.02 9.93
N ILE A 54 -4.34 -4.90 9.50
CA ILE A 54 -5.41 -4.30 10.31
C ILE A 54 -5.62 -5.12 11.59
N SER A 55 -5.64 -6.45 11.50
CA SER A 55 -5.72 -7.32 12.69
C SER A 55 -4.55 -7.08 13.64
N ALA A 56 -3.31 -7.09 13.15
CA ALA A 56 -2.12 -6.90 13.99
C ALA A 56 -2.10 -5.52 14.66
N LEU A 57 -2.48 -4.46 13.94
CA LEU A 57 -2.55 -3.10 14.49
C LEU A 57 -3.68 -2.94 15.52
N ARG A 58 -4.83 -3.59 15.32
CA ARG A 58 -5.93 -3.56 16.32
C ARG A 58 -5.53 -4.24 17.62
N GLU A 59 -4.77 -5.33 17.53
CA GLU A 59 -4.45 -6.17 18.68
C GLU A 59 -3.23 -5.64 19.46
N GLU A 60 -2.15 -5.29 18.76
CA GLU A 60 -0.85 -4.99 19.38
C GLU A 60 -0.32 -3.58 19.02
N GLY A 61 -0.98 -2.88 18.09
CA GLY A 61 -0.61 -1.50 17.71
C GLY A 61 -1.12 -0.43 18.68
N SER A 62 -2.00 -0.80 19.62
CA SER A 62 -2.57 0.14 20.60
C SER A 62 -1.48 0.74 21.49
N GLY A 63 -1.23 2.04 21.32
CA GLY A 63 -0.24 2.80 22.10
C GLY A 63 1.09 3.03 21.37
N GLN A 64 1.27 2.46 20.19
CA GLN A 64 2.36 2.84 19.28
C GLN A 64 1.86 3.91 18.32
N ASP A 65 2.58 5.03 18.22
CA ASP A 65 2.29 6.10 17.24
C ASP A 65 2.82 5.70 15.86
N LEU A 66 2.20 4.67 15.27
CA LEU A 66 2.60 4.07 14.00
C LEU A 66 1.86 4.67 12.81
N VAL A 67 2.62 5.19 11.85
CA VAL A 67 2.08 5.60 10.55
C VAL A 67 1.89 4.39 9.64
N ALA A 68 0.65 4.01 9.36
CA ALA A 68 0.32 2.89 8.50
C ALA A 68 -0.25 3.37 7.15
N ILE A 69 0.51 3.17 6.07
CA ILE A 69 0.14 3.60 4.71
C ILE A 69 -0.10 2.38 3.82
N VAL A 70 -1.17 2.40 3.02
CA VAL A 70 -1.53 1.29 2.13
C VAL A 70 -1.74 1.77 0.68
N SER A 71 -1.63 0.86 -0.29
CA SER A 71 -1.69 1.19 -1.72
C SER A 71 -3.10 1.25 -2.30
N GLU A 72 -4.15 0.81 -1.60
CA GLU A 72 -5.48 0.73 -2.24
C GLU A 72 -6.63 1.06 -1.28
N MET A 73 -7.69 1.63 -1.85
CA MET A 73 -8.94 1.97 -1.16
C MET A 73 -9.98 0.85 -1.30
N THR A 74 -9.82 -0.21 -0.53
CA THR A 74 -10.75 -1.33 -0.41
C THR A 74 -11.81 -1.03 0.67
N PRO A 75 -12.92 -1.79 0.76
CA PRO A 75 -13.82 -1.70 1.91
C PRO A 75 -13.11 -1.84 3.26
N GLN A 76 -12.09 -2.71 3.33
CA GLN A 76 -11.29 -2.97 4.51
C GLN A 76 -10.41 -1.77 4.88
N SER A 77 -9.64 -1.21 3.93
CA SER A 77 -8.82 -0.02 4.22
C SER A 77 -9.68 1.20 4.54
N ARG A 78 -10.84 1.35 3.88
CA ARG A 78 -11.80 2.42 4.20
C ARG A 78 -12.31 2.33 5.63
N GLY A 79 -12.68 1.12 6.09
CA GLY A 79 -13.12 0.92 7.47
C GLY A 79 -12.00 1.18 8.47
N ALA A 80 -10.79 0.68 8.19
CA ALA A 80 -9.65 0.89 9.07
C ALA A 80 -9.17 2.36 9.12
N LEU A 81 -9.31 3.12 8.04
CA LEU A 81 -9.10 4.58 8.05
C LEU A 81 -10.15 5.29 8.90
N ALA A 82 -11.41 4.86 8.85
CA ALA A 82 -12.48 5.45 9.67
C ALA A 82 -12.32 5.12 11.17
N ASP A 83 -11.66 4.00 11.48
CA ASP A 83 -11.35 3.55 12.85
C ASP A 83 -9.97 4.07 13.33
N ASP A 84 -9.30 4.97 12.60
CA ASP A 84 -7.96 5.51 12.90
C ASP A 84 -6.84 4.44 13.02
N ILE A 85 -7.04 3.25 12.45
CA ILE A 85 -6.04 2.17 12.44
C ILE A 85 -5.03 2.37 11.30
N LEU A 86 -5.51 2.87 10.16
CA LEU A 86 -4.65 3.27 9.05
C LEU A 86 -4.52 4.79 9.02
N THR A 87 -3.38 5.28 8.58
CA THR A 87 -3.12 6.71 8.47
C THR A 87 -3.47 7.25 7.09
N MET A 88 -3.16 6.49 6.04
CA MET A 88 -3.37 6.94 4.65
C MET A 88 -3.51 5.77 3.69
N ALA A 89 -4.33 5.95 2.65
CA ALA A 89 -4.35 5.09 1.48
C ALA A 89 -3.98 5.88 0.22
N VAL A 90 -3.00 5.39 -0.53
CA VAL A 90 -2.57 5.94 -1.82
C VAL A 90 -3.30 5.19 -2.92
N GLY A 91 -4.58 5.50 -3.12
CA GLY A 91 -5.42 4.74 -4.04
C GLY A 91 -5.16 5.02 -5.51
N THR A 92 -5.18 3.97 -6.32
CA THR A 92 -5.09 4.10 -7.78
C THR A 92 -6.49 4.37 -8.37
N PRO A 93 -6.67 5.27 -9.36
CA PRO A 93 -7.98 5.57 -9.94
C PRO A 93 -8.47 4.46 -10.89
N MET A 94 -8.71 3.26 -10.35
CA MET A 94 -9.03 2.03 -11.09
C MET A 94 -10.16 2.19 -12.09
N ARG A 95 -11.25 2.87 -11.72
CA ARG A 95 -12.38 3.09 -12.64
C ARG A 95 -11.95 3.83 -13.91
N ARG A 96 -11.19 4.91 -13.76
CA ARG A 96 -10.71 5.73 -14.88
C ARG A 96 -9.70 4.94 -15.71
N LEU A 97 -8.76 4.26 -15.06
CA LEU A 97 -7.77 3.41 -15.72
C LEU A 97 -8.42 2.30 -16.56
N CYS A 98 -9.39 1.57 -16.02
CA CYS A 98 -10.09 0.52 -16.75
C CYS A 98 -10.86 1.09 -17.95
N GLN A 99 -11.53 2.24 -17.80
CA GLN A 99 -12.24 2.90 -18.89
C GLN A 99 -11.29 3.33 -20.01
N GLU A 100 -10.18 3.98 -19.66
CA GLU A 100 -9.16 4.42 -20.62
C GLU A 100 -8.48 3.24 -21.32
N LEU A 101 -8.20 2.16 -20.60
CA LEU A 101 -7.65 0.92 -21.15
C LEU A 101 -8.60 0.29 -22.18
N ILE A 102 -9.88 0.13 -21.85
CA ILE A 102 -10.87 -0.44 -22.78
C ILE A 102 -10.99 0.42 -24.04
N MET A 103 -11.05 1.76 -23.89
CA MET A 103 -11.09 2.68 -25.03
C MET A 103 -9.80 2.62 -25.89
N ALA A 104 -8.65 2.39 -25.28
CA ALA A 104 -7.40 2.19 -26.01
C ALA A 104 -7.39 0.88 -26.80
N MET A 105 -7.88 -0.22 -26.20
CA MET A 105 -8.01 -1.52 -26.86
C MET A 105 -8.98 -1.46 -28.05
N GLU A 106 -10.13 -0.80 -27.89
CA GLU A 106 -11.10 -0.61 -28.98
C GLU A 106 -10.49 0.15 -30.16
N ARG A 107 -9.76 1.25 -29.88
CA ARG A 107 -9.06 2.02 -30.91
C ARG A 107 -7.99 1.19 -31.61
N ALA A 108 -7.22 0.40 -30.86
CA ALA A 108 -6.19 -0.46 -31.43
C ALA A 108 -6.76 -1.50 -32.41
N ILE A 109 -7.92 -2.08 -32.09
CA ILE A 109 -8.62 -3.03 -32.97
C ILE A 109 -9.14 -2.33 -34.23
N LYS A 110 -9.67 -1.11 -34.13
CA LYS A 110 -10.30 -0.39 -35.25
C LYS A 110 -9.32 0.33 -36.17
N ALA A 111 -8.24 0.90 -35.62
CA ALA A 111 -7.38 1.86 -36.30
C ALA A 111 -5.87 1.53 -36.21
N GLY A 112 -5.50 0.41 -35.58
CA GLY A 112 -4.11 0.08 -35.28
C GLY A 112 -3.61 0.73 -33.99
N VAL A 113 -2.43 0.30 -33.52
CA VAL A 113 -1.84 0.76 -32.25
C VAL A 113 -1.34 2.20 -32.39
N ALA A 114 -1.68 3.06 -31.44
CA ALA A 114 -1.20 4.45 -31.40
C ALA A 114 0.31 4.50 -31.10
N GLU A 115 1.04 5.39 -31.77
CA GLU A 115 2.50 5.57 -31.58
C GLU A 115 2.88 6.05 -30.17
N SER A 116 1.96 6.69 -29.45
CA SER A 116 2.14 7.10 -28.06
C SER A 116 0.91 6.71 -27.23
N PRO A 117 1.03 5.76 -26.28
CA PRO A 117 -0.01 5.53 -25.29
C PRO A 117 -0.05 6.74 -24.36
N GLY A 118 -1.22 7.37 -24.23
CA GLY A 118 -1.42 8.46 -23.27
C GLY A 118 -1.17 8.00 -21.83
N GLN A 119 -0.96 8.95 -20.91
CA GLN A 119 -0.76 8.68 -19.48
C GLN A 119 -2.02 9.01 -18.67
N THR A 120 -2.41 8.09 -17.80
CA THR A 120 -3.48 8.29 -16.81
C THR A 120 -2.83 8.54 -15.44
N PHE A 121 -3.06 9.74 -14.89
CA PHE A 121 -2.69 10.08 -13.50
C PHE A 121 -3.94 10.14 -12.63
#